data_AF-A0A2P4YBE5-F1
#
_entry.id   AF-A0A2P4YBE5-F1
#
_cell.length_a   1.000
_cell.length_b   1.000
_cell.length_c   1.000
_cell.angle_alpha   90.00
_cell.angle_beta   90.00
_cell.angle_gamma   90.00
#
_symmetry.space_group_name_H-M   'P 1'
#
loop_
_entity.id
_entity.type
_entity.pdbx_description
1 polymer ?
#
loop_
_entity_poly.entity_id
_entity_poly.type
_entity_poly.pdbx_seq_one_letter_code
_entity_poly.pdbx_strand_id
1 'polypeptide(L)'
;MKVIPNVMALGAFVTALVFSPEAACAQDVVEAEPGTNLFEQFRPVYHFQAREKWMNDPCAPYYDEETGLYHMFYQLNPNSTIWGNMTWRHAVSQDEVI
;
A
#
# COMPACT_ATOMS: atom_id res chain seq x y z
N MET A 1 44.49 46.01 15.38
CA MET A 1 44.07 44.60 15.48
C MET A 1 42.56 44.55 15.28
N LYS A 2 42.07 44.23 14.08
CA LYS A 2 40.63 44.12 13.78
C LYS A 2 40.29 42.63 13.73
N VAL A 3 39.47 42.18 14.67
CA VAL A 3 39.01 40.79 14.75
C VAL A 3 37.91 40.60 13.69
N ILE A 4 38.13 39.63 12.79
CA ILE A 4 37.18 39.22 11.75
C ILE A 4 36.09 38.38 12.42
N PRO A 5 34.78 38.57 12.11
CA PRO A 5 33.73 37.79 12.73
C PRO A 5 33.78 36.32 12.29
N ASN A 6 33.69 35.46 13.30
CA ASN A 6 33.59 34.00 13.30
C ASN A 6 32.83 33.37 12.10
N VAL A 7 33.54 32.45 11.44
CA VAL A 7 33.06 31.44 10.47
C VAL A 7 32.09 30.41 11.09
N MET A 8 31.83 30.50 12.41
CA MET A 8 30.99 29.55 13.16
C MET A 8 29.48 29.64 12.87
N ALA A 9 28.97 30.76 12.32
CA ALA A 9 27.53 30.94 12.12
C ALA A 9 26.98 30.24 10.86
N LEU A 10 27.83 29.91 9.88
CA LEU A 10 27.40 29.25 8.64
C LEU A 10 27.31 27.71 8.79
N GLY A 11 28.10 27.12 9.69
CA GLY A 11 28.16 25.67 9.89
C GLY A 11 26.92 25.08 10.55
N ALA A 12 26.30 25.82 11.48
CA ALA A 12 25.13 25.34 12.23
C ALA A 12 23.84 25.28 11.39
N PHE A 13 23.76 26.05 10.29
CA PHE A 13 22.59 26.03 9.41
C PHE A 13 22.63 24.87 8.41
N VAL A 14 23.82 24.40 8.04
CA VAL A 14 24.00 23.28 7.10
C VAL A 14 23.76 21.93 7.78
N THR A 15 24.13 21.76 9.06
CA THR A 15 23.88 20.51 9.81
C THR A 15 22.41 20.30 10.19
N ALA A 16 21.63 21.37 10.37
CA ALA A 16 20.19 21.25 10.65
C ALA A 16 19.38 20.78 9.42
N LEU A 17 19.86 21.06 8.20
CA LEU A 17 19.22 20.60 6.95
C LEU A 17 19.54 19.14 6.61
N VAL A 18 20.66 18.59 7.08
CA VAL A 18 21.10 17.22 6.77
C VAL A 18 20.53 16.19 7.77
N PHE A 19 20.06 16.65 8.95
CA PHE A 19 19.58 15.78 10.04
C PHE A 19 18.18 16.14 10.56
N SER A 20 17.32 16.79 9.78
CA SER A 20 15.88 16.75 10.09
C SER A 20 15.34 15.40 9.55
N PRO A 21 14.97 14.44 10.40
CA PRO A 21 14.44 13.15 9.98
C PRO A 21 12.93 13.25 9.70
N GLU A 22 12.41 14.46 9.53
CA GLU A 22 11.00 14.71 9.35
C GLU A 22 10.69 14.71 7.84
N ALA A 23 9.94 13.68 7.44
CA ALA A 23 8.90 13.81 6.42
C ALA A 23 9.35 13.85 4.94
N ALA A 24 10.10 12.85 4.50
CA ALA A 24 9.86 12.28 3.16
C ALA A 24 8.87 11.09 3.22
N CYS A 25 8.23 10.86 4.38
CA CYS A 25 7.25 9.81 4.56
C CYS A 25 5.85 10.30 4.15
N ALA A 26 5.62 10.47 2.84
CA ALA A 26 4.28 10.51 2.23
C ALA A 26 3.18 11.13 3.12
N GLN A 27 3.39 12.37 3.58
CA GLN A 27 2.35 13.07 4.31
C GLN A 27 1.23 13.40 3.31
N ASP A 28 0.03 12.92 3.64
CA ASP A 28 -1.27 13.15 2.98
C ASP A 28 -1.68 12.18 1.86
N VAL A 29 -1.26 10.91 1.90
CA VAL A 29 -2.02 9.86 1.19
C VAL A 29 -3.33 9.61 1.94
N VAL A 30 -4.42 10.21 1.46
CA VAL A 30 -5.76 9.91 1.93
C VAL A 30 -6.17 8.56 1.36
N GLU A 31 -6.35 7.54 2.21
CA GLU A 31 -6.93 6.28 1.77
C GLU A 31 -8.36 6.54 1.25
N ALA A 32 -8.66 6.04 0.05
CA ALA A 32 -10.00 6.16 -0.51
C ALA A 32 -10.94 5.18 0.19
N GLU A 33 -12.04 5.68 0.74
CA GLU A 33 -13.05 4.83 1.38
C GLU A 33 -13.87 4.06 0.33
N PRO A 34 -14.17 2.76 0.56
CA PRO A 34 -14.97 1.96 -0.37
C PRO A 34 -16.32 2.62 -0.73
N GLY A 35 -16.70 2.55 -2.01
CA GLY A 35 -17.95 3.13 -2.52
C GLY A 35 -17.91 4.65 -2.76
N THR A 36 -16.78 5.32 -2.51
CA THR A 36 -16.59 6.72 -2.92
C THR A 36 -16.17 6.83 -4.39
N ASN A 37 -16.43 7.99 -5.01
CA ASN A 37 -15.96 8.25 -6.38
C ASN A 37 -14.44 8.06 -6.52
N LEU A 38 -13.66 8.46 -5.51
CA LEU A 38 -12.21 8.31 -5.53
C LEU A 38 -11.79 6.82 -5.53
N PHE A 39 -12.52 5.98 -4.80
CA PHE A 39 -12.26 4.54 -4.75
C PHE A 39 -12.67 3.82 -6.04
N GLU A 40 -13.81 4.20 -6.63
CA GLU A 40 -14.36 3.51 -7.80
C GLU A 40 -13.78 4.00 -9.14
N GLN A 41 -13.25 5.24 -9.20
CA GLN A 41 -12.84 5.89 -10.46
C GLN A 41 -11.88 5.05 -11.32
N PHE A 42 -10.97 4.30 -10.68
CA PHE A 42 -9.93 3.52 -11.36
C PHE A 42 -10.00 2.03 -11.05
N ARG A 43 -11.08 1.59 -10.39
CA ARG A 43 -11.20 0.23 -9.90
C ARG A 43 -11.61 -0.70 -11.05
N PRO A 44 -10.86 -1.79 -11.34
CA PRO A 44 -11.24 -2.76 -12.38
C PRO A 44 -12.59 -3.40 -12.10
N VAL A 45 -13.37 -3.71 -13.15
CA VAL A 45 -14.70 -4.36 -13.00
C VAL A 45 -14.80 -5.74 -13.63
N TYR A 46 -13.77 -6.17 -14.36
CA TYR A 46 -13.74 -7.45 -15.08
C TYR A 46 -12.65 -8.42 -14.60
N HIS A 47 -11.82 -7.99 -13.66
CA HIS A 47 -10.73 -8.80 -13.14
C HIS A 47 -10.87 -8.92 -11.63
N PHE A 48 -10.52 -10.08 -11.11
CA PHE A 48 -10.49 -10.34 -9.69
C PHE A 48 -9.58 -9.34 -8.95
N GLN A 49 -10.07 -8.85 -7.81
CA GLN A 49 -9.34 -7.98 -6.89
C GLN A 49 -9.94 -8.10 -5.48
N ALA A 50 -9.15 -7.79 -4.47
CA ALA A 50 -9.64 -7.71 -3.09
C ALA A 50 -10.69 -6.61 -3.00
N ARG A 51 -11.72 -6.80 -2.17
CA ARG A 51 -12.78 -5.81 -1.93
C ARG A 51 -12.25 -4.42 -1.57
N GLU A 52 -11.13 -4.37 -0.85
CA GLU A 52 -10.46 -3.16 -0.40
C GLU A 52 -9.03 -3.49 0.07
N LYS A 53 -8.24 -2.45 0.35
CA LYS A 53 -6.89 -2.51 0.94
C LYS A 53 -5.83 -3.22 0.07
N TRP A 54 -4.65 -3.46 0.63
CA TRP A 54 -3.52 -4.04 -0.10
C TRP A 54 -3.73 -5.52 -0.38
N MET A 55 -3.58 -5.89 -1.66
CA MET A 55 -3.58 -7.26 -2.17
C MET A 55 -2.29 -7.51 -2.96
N ASN A 56 -1.76 -8.73 -2.89
CA ASN A 56 -0.65 -9.16 -3.75
C ASN A 56 -0.88 -10.55 -4.34
N ASP A 57 0.18 -11.37 -4.36
CA ASP A 57 0.30 -12.61 -5.11
C ASP A 57 -0.85 -13.60 -4.87
N PRO A 58 -1.35 -14.26 -5.94
CA PRO A 58 -2.21 -15.41 -5.80
C PRO A 58 -1.45 -16.53 -5.08
N CYS A 59 -2.15 -17.22 -4.18
CA CYS A 59 -1.63 -18.27 -3.33
C CYS A 59 -2.48 -19.53 -3.53
N ALA A 60 -1.80 -20.68 -3.69
CA ALA A 60 -2.42 -22.01 -3.73
C ALA A 60 -3.73 -22.13 -4.57
N PRO A 61 -3.75 -21.68 -5.85
CA PRO A 61 -4.92 -21.87 -6.69
C PRO A 61 -5.17 -23.37 -6.94
N TYR A 62 -6.42 -23.81 -6.84
CA TYR A 62 -6.80 -25.18 -7.18
C TYR A 62 -8.26 -25.25 -7.66
N TYR A 63 -8.58 -26.32 -8.39
CA TYR A 63 -9.95 -26.65 -8.77
C TYR A 63 -10.44 -27.82 -7.90
N ASP A 64 -11.63 -27.67 -7.33
CA ASP A 64 -12.30 -28.69 -6.55
C ASP A 64 -13.30 -29.44 -7.44
N GLU A 65 -12.98 -30.69 -7.81
CA GLU A 65 -13.82 -31.52 -8.67
C GLU A 65 -15.16 -31.91 -8.01
N GLU A 66 -15.24 -31.93 -6.67
CA GLU A 66 -16.47 -32.31 -5.96
C GLU A 66 -17.49 -31.18 -5.95
N THR A 67 -17.02 -29.93 -5.80
CA THR A 67 -17.88 -28.74 -5.76
C THR A 67 -18.02 -28.03 -7.11
N GLY A 68 -17.12 -28.29 -8.05
CA GLY A 68 -17.06 -27.60 -9.34
C GLY A 68 -16.57 -26.16 -9.23
N LEU A 69 -15.80 -25.83 -8.19
CA LEU A 69 -15.34 -24.47 -7.90
C LEU A 69 -13.83 -24.34 -8.12
N TYR A 70 -13.45 -23.20 -8.69
CA TYR A 70 -12.09 -22.67 -8.66
C TYR A 70 -11.88 -21.94 -7.34
N HIS A 71 -10.85 -22.34 -6.60
CA HIS A 71 -10.42 -21.69 -5.37
C HIS A 71 -9.17 -20.86 -5.65
N MET A 72 -9.21 -19.59 -5.27
CA MET A 72 -8.07 -18.68 -5.36
C MET A 72 -7.83 -18.07 -3.98
N PHE A 73 -6.62 -18.23 -3.44
CA PHE A 73 -6.19 -17.45 -2.28
C PHE A 73 -5.29 -16.31 -2.73
N TYR A 74 -5.16 -15.30 -1.88
CA TYR A 74 -4.29 -14.16 -2.13
C TYR A 74 -3.84 -13.56 -0.81
N GLN A 75 -2.68 -12.92 -0.82
CA GLN A 75 -2.21 -12.16 0.33
C GLN A 75 -2.96 -10.83 0.44
N LEU A 76 -3.43 -10.51 1.65
CA LEU A 76 -4.14 -9.27 1.98
C LEU A 76 -3.57 -8.66 3.27
N ASN A 77 -3.36 -7.34 3.26
CA ASN A 77 -3.32 -6.54 4.50
C ASN A 77 -4.73 -6.03 4.82
N PRO A 78 -5.40 -6.49 5.89
CA PRO A 78 -6.74 -6.01 6.22
C PRO A 78 -6.77 -4.56 6.73
N ASN A 79 -5.62 -3.99 7.09
CA ASN A 79 -5.56 -2.74 7.85
C ASN A 79 -5.02 -1.55 7.04
N SER A 80 -4.46 -1.77 5.84
CA SER A 80 -3.86 -0.68 5.07
C SER A 80 -3.69 -1.00 3.59
N THR A 81 -3.57 0.04 2.77
CA THR A 81 -3.24 -0.04 1.34
C THR A 81 -1.73 -0.20 1.06
N ILE A 82 -0.91 -0.50 2.07
CA ILE A 82 0.50 -0.86 1.90
C ILE A 82 0.77 -2.28 2.43
N TRP A 83 1.88 -2.87 1.99
CA TRP A 83 2.31 -4.17 2.46
C TRP A 83 2.57 -4.18 3.99
N GLY A 84 2.14 -5.25 4.66
CA GLY A 84 2.29 -5.48 6.10
C GLY A 84 1.11 -6.27 6.68
N ASN A 85 1.24 -6.90 7.85
CA ASN A 85 0.17 -7.68 8.49
C ASN A 85 -0.54 -8.68 7.54
N MET A 86 0.26 -9.55 6.88
CA MET A 86 -0.24 -10.45 5.83
C MET A 86 -1.16 -11.53 6.35
N THR A 87 -2.28 -11.68 5.65
CA THR A 87 -3.22 -12.78 5.85
C THR A 87 -3.65 -13.33 4.50
N TRP A 88 -3.88 -14.64 4.43
CA TRP A 88 -4.53 -15.20 3.26
C TRP A 88 -6.03 -14.90 3.30
N ARG A 89 -6.55 -14.49 2.16
CA ARG A 89 -7.98 -14.41 1.89
C ARG A 89 -8.32 -15.35 0.76
N HIS A 90 -9.60 -15.66 0.65
CA HIS A 90 -10.10 -16.72 -0.21
C HIS A 90 -11.25 -16.19 -1.05
N ALA A 91 -11.23 -16.51 -2.33
CA ALA A 91 -12.33 -16.30 -3.27
C ALA A 91 -12.59 -17.59 -4.05
N VAL A 92 -13.83 -17.75 -4.50
CA VAL A 92 -14.25 -18.89 -5.32
C VAL A 92 -15.01 -18.42 -6.55
N SER A 93 -14.90 -19.18 -7.64
CA SER A 93 -15.64 -18.96 -8.89
C SER A 93 -16.01 -20.28 -9.53
N GLN A 94 -17.06 -20.29 -10.36
CA GLN A 94 -17.41 -21.43 -11.21
C GLN A 94 -16.75 -21.37 -12.60
N ASP A 95 -16.32 -20.19 -13.03
CA ASP A 95 -15.92 -19.90 -14.42
C ASP A 95 -14.69 -18.98 -14.52
N GLU A 96 -13.93 -18.85 -13.44
CA GLU A 96 -12.77 -17.95 -13.28
C GLU A 96 -13.11 -16.45 -13.38
N VAL A 97 -14.39 -16.09 -13.41
CA VAL A 97 -14.87 -14.71 -13.28
C VAL A 97 -15.40 -14.49 -11.85
N ILE A 98 -14.94 -13.43 -11.18
CA ILE A 98 -15.28 -13.07 -9.79
C ILE A 98 -15.71 -11.62 -9.71
#